data_AF-A0A3V3ZAZ8-F1
#
_entry.id   AF-A0A3V3ZAZ8-F1
#
_cell.length_a   1.000
_cell.length_b   1.000
_cell.length_c   1.000
_cell.angle_alpha   90.00
_cell.angle_beta   90.00
_cell.angle_gamma   90.00
#
_symmetry.space_group_name_H-M   'P 1'
#
loop_
_entity.id
_entity.type
_entity.pdbx_description
1 polymer ?
#
loop_
_entity_poly.entity_id
_entity_poly.type
_entity_poly.pdbx_seq_one_letter_code
_entity_poly.pdbx_strand_id
1 'polypeptide(L)' 'MAGVRQSDGSFVLLATERNLLTFNRASAEEIQDHQCDILNQQVIK' A
#
# COMPACT_ATOMS: atom_id res chain seq x y z
N MET A 1 9.27 0.99 3.75
CA MET A 1 8.54 2.23 3.39
C MET A 1 7.84 2.03 2.05
N ALA A 2 6.76 2.76 1.79
CA ALA A 2 6.06 2.77 0.50
C ALA A 2 5.70 4.21 0.09
N GLY A 3 5.56 4.44 -1.21
CA GLY A 3 5.10 5.72 -1.77
C GLY A 3 3.95 5.49 -2.73
N VAL A 4 2.89 6.29 -2.61
CA VAL A 4 1.68 6.17 -3.45
C VAL A 4 1.27 7.56 -3.94
N ARG A 5 0.83 7.66 -5.20
CA ARG A 5 0.30 8.90 -5.75
C ARG A 5 -1.14 9.12 -5.30
N GLN A 6 -1.45 10.32 -4.82
CA GLN A 6 -2.78 10.72 -4.41
C GLN A 6 -3.59 11.27 -5.60
N SER A 7 -4.90 11.43 -5.44
CA SER A 7 -5.81 11.88 -6.51
C SER A 7 -5.53 13.30 -6.99
N ASP A 8 -4.94 14.16 -6.15
CA ASP A 8 -4.50 15.51 -6.48
C ASP A 8 -3.12 15.56 -7.17
N GLY A 9 -2.51 14.39 -7.43
CA GLY A 9 -1.21 14.26 -8.08
C GLY A 9 -0.01 14.37 -7.14
N SER A 10 -0.22 14.69 -5.86
CA SER A 10 0.84 14.65 -4.83
C SER A 10 1.19 13.21 -4.41
N PHE A 11 2.17 13.04 -3.54
CA PHE A 11 2.58 11.73 -3.02
C PHE A 11 2.33 11.63 -1.52
N VAL A 12 1.79 10.49 -1.09
CA VAL A 12 1.81 10.06 0.31
C VAL A 12 3.00 9.12 0.54
N LEU A 13 3.78 9.40 1.58
CA LEU A 13 4.83 8.52 2.07
C LEU A 13 4.31 7.75 3.29
N LEU A 14 4.37 6.42 3.22
CA LEU A 14 3.91 5.53 4.28
C LEU A 14 5.11 4.85 4.95
N ALA A 15 5.14 4.95 6.27
CA ALA A 15 6.12 4.30 7.12
C ALA A 15 5.42 3.29 8.02
N THR A 16 6.07 2.15 8.22
CA THR A 16 5.65 1.11 9.14
C THR A 16 6.87 0.75 9.98
N GLU A 17 6.64 0.47 11.26
CA GLU A 17 7.66 0.09 12.22
C GLU A 17 7.38 -1.33 12.71
N ARG A 18 8.45 -2.06 13.03
CA ARG A 18 8.34 -3.42 13.55
C ARG A 18 7.65 -3.37 14.91
N ASN A 19 6.56 -4.12 15.05
CA ASN A 19 5.83 -4.24 16.30
C ASN A 19 5.45 -5.70 16.54
N LEU A 20 6.00 -6.30 17.61
CA LEU A 20 5.77 -7.71 17.92
C LEU A 20 4.35 -8.00 18.40
N LEU A 21 3.75 -7.09 19.18
CA LEU A 21 2.40 -7.27 19.73
C LEU A 21 1.36 -7.38 18.62
N THR A 22 1.53 -6.61 17.54
CA THR A 22 0.65 -6.65 16.37
C THR A 22 1.15 -7.59 15.27
N PHE A 23 2.24 -8.34 15.52
CA PHE A 23 2.93 -9.15 14.50
C PHE A 23 3.32 -8.37 13.23
N ASN A 24 3.41 -7.05 13.30
CA ASN A 24 3.85 -6.22 12.20
C ASN A 24 5.37 -6.37 12.00
N ARG A 25 5.76 -6.89 10.83
CA ARG A 25 7.16 -7.12 10.45
C ARG A 25 7.84 -5.92 9.81
N ALA A 26 7.21 -4.75 9.86
CA ALA A 26 7.57 -3.56 9.11
C ALA A 26 7.62 -3.79 7.59
N SER A 27 6.82 -4.73 7.07
CA SER A 27 6.81 -5.06 5.65
C SER A 27 5.84 -4.14 4.92
N ALA A 28 6.36 -3.05 4.35
CA ALA A 28 5.55 -2.13 3.54
C ALA A 28 5.02 -2.78 2.24
N GLU A 29 5.48 -3.98 1.91
CA GLU A 29 4.98 -4.77 0.77
C GLU A 29 3.58 -5.33 1.02
N GLU A 30 3.11 -5.39 2.28
CA GLU A 30 1.80 -5.97 2.64
C GLU A 30 0.58 -5.28 1.99
N ILE A 31 0.74 -4.02 1.55
CA ILE A 31 -0.32 -3.27 0.87
C ILE A 31 -0.29 -3.41 -0.66
N GLN A 32 0.73 -4.06 -1.22
CA GLN A 32 0.90 -4.24 -2.66
C GLN A 32 0.33 -5.60 -3.08
N ASP A 33 -0.48 -5.61 -4.12
CA ASP A 33 -1.00 -6.83 -4.73
C ASP A 33 -0.19 -7.20 -5.98
N HIS A 34 0.47 -8.35 -5.92
CA HIS A 34 1.25 -8.90 -7.03
C HIS A 34 0.40 -9.63 -8.07
N GLN A 35 -0.89 -9.85 -7.81
CA GLN A 35 -1.84 -10.32 -8.84
C GLN A 35 -2.34 -9.17 -9.72
N CYS A 36 -2.09 -7.92 -9.31
CA CYS A 36 -2.53 -6.71 -10.01
C CYS A 36 -4.05 -6.68 -10.23
N ASP A 37 -4.85 -7.19 -9.29
CA ASP A 37 -6.30 -7.30 -9.42
C ASP A 37 -6.99 -5.95 -9.55
N ILE A 38 -6.36 -4.87 -9.06
CA ILE A 38 -6.82 -3.49 -9.24
C ILE A 38 -6.99 -3.12 -10.73
N LEU A 39 -6.22 -3.75 -11.64
CA LEU A 39 -6.36 -3.53 -13.08
C LEU A 39 -7.59 -4.24 -13.68
N ASN A 40 -8.10 -5.25 -12.98
CA ASN A 40 -9.25 -6.06 -13.39
C ASN A 40 -10.56 -5.64 -12.70
N GLN A 41 -10.46 -4.86 -11.62
CA GLN A 41 -11.61 -4.30 -10.94
C GLN A 41 -12.28 -3.23 -11.81
N GLN A 42 -13.49 -3.52 -12.31
CA GLN A 42 -14.36 -2.55 -13.01
C GLN A 42 -14.93 -1.45 -12.07
N VAL A 43 -14.30 -1.20 -10.92
CA VAL A 43 -14.75 -0.23 -9.91
C VAL A 43 -14.22 1.17 -10.24
N ILE A 44 -14.23 1.55 -11.51
CA ILE A 44 -14.24 2.95 -11.96
C ILE A 44 -15.04 3.00 -13.27
N LYS A 45 -16.36 3.12 -13.14
CA LYS A 45 -17.19 3.88 -14.08
C LYS A 45 -17.88 4.97 -13.29
#